data_AF-A0A7D4TMB1-F1
#
_entry.id   AF-A0A7D4TMB1-F1
#
_cell.length_a   1.000
_cell.length_b   1.000
_cell.length_c   1.000
_cell.angle_alpha   90.00
_cell.angle_beta   90.00
_cell.angle_gamma   90.00
#
_symmetry.space_group_name_H-M   'P 1'
#
loop_
_entity.id
_entity.type
_entity.pdbx_description
1 polymer ?
#
loop_
_entity_poly.entity_id
_entity_poly.type
_entity_poly.pdbx_seq_one_letter_code
_entity_poly.pdbx_strand_id
1 'polypeptide(L)'
;MKLFFTQKLPMYQALVLLVLLMSRCVVKPLQPTQSVKDSMPIEMMSKTGTATPANNTPLKNMFGINSYEWDFLQNPNQPNVKYTIYEDNMSLIKSFSAVRHYMNWNKLENTEGNYTYNPTNDGSWDYDLIYTRCKAEGITVLADLKNCPRWMVAGYPSAQQDDENVPAPYGADLSKPASYVQQARVGFQFAARYGSNAAVNPGLVTVDSRPRWTNDHINEVKIGMNLIKYIECNNEPDRWWKGPLTTQTPEQYAANLSAFYDGDKGKLGPNAGIKTADPNMIVVMGGIATCDPTYVTRIIEWCKINRGYKANGAVNLCFDVINYHYYSNDGDVRTHKQATTGIAPELSAAGSIADGFVKVGKQYNLPVWVTEAGYDINAGSYQRAIAIGSKSALITQADWILRTCLLYMRHNVQSLYFYQLFDVTADNPTQYATSGLAEGIKRRPAADYILQTTKLMGSYTYSQTINADPLVDVYVSGKKTMYVLTIPDQKGRTGTYTLDLGRGVSSATIYTPTAGADAMTKTTSAAAAGKLKVTVTETPVFVEAGGQVQ
;
A
#
# COMPACT_ATOMS: atom_id res chain seq x y z
N MET A 1 12.66 -29.54 -40.32
CA MET A 1 12.02 -29.74 -41.64
C MET A 1 11.35 -28.42 -42.01
N LYS A 2 11.81 -27.78 -43.09
CA LYS A 2 11.29 -26.48 -43.59
C LYS A 2 9.83 -26.62 -44.02
N LEU A 3 9.01 -25.59 -43.82
CA LEU A 3 8.04 -25.13 -44.83
C LEU A 3 7.55 -23.69 -44.55
N PHE A 4 7.56 -22.91 -45.63
CA PHE A 4 7.19 -21.50 -45.79
C PHE A 4 5.66 -21.30 -45.90
N PHE A 5 5.18 -20.07 -45.72
CA PHE A 5 4.36 -19.25 -46.66
C PHE A 5 3.85 -18.00 -45.90
N THR A 6 4.50 -16.84 -46.04
CA THR A 6 4.06 -15.62 -46.76
C THR A 6 2.68 -15.06 -46.38
N GLN A 7 2.61 -13.77 -46.01
CA GLN A 7 1.51 -12.90 -46.41
C GLN A 7 1.96 -11.45 -46.64
N LYS A 8 1.37 -10.87 -47.68
CA LYS A 8 1.69 -9.62 -48.40
C LYS A 8 1.15 -8.37 -47.70
N LEU A 9 1.89 -7.27 -47.86
CA LEU A 9 1.42 -5.88 -47.76
C LEU A 9 0.47 -5.51 -48.93
N PRO A 10 -0.34 -4.46 -48.77
CA PRO A 10 -0.32 -3.40 -49.78
C PRO A 10 -0.27 -1.98 -49.22
N MET A 11 0.29 -1.09 -50.06
CA MET A 11 0.49 0.35 -49.91
C MET A 11 -0.43 1.13 -50.87
N TYR A 12 -0.51 2.46 -50.69
CA TYR A 12 -1.08 3.58 -51.49
C TYR A 12 -2.36 4.22 -50.87
N GLN A 13 -2.29 5.41 -50.23
CA GLN A 13 -2.19 6.81 -50.76
C GLN A 13 -3.45 7.25 -51.54
N ALA A 14 -4.06 8.46 -51.46
CA ALA A 14 -3.79 9.76 -50.82
C ALA A 14 -5.04 10.69 -50.95
N LEU A 15 -4.90 11.97 -50.51
CA LEU A 15 -5.79 13.16 -50.59
C LEU A 15 -6.85 13.30 -49.48
N VAL A 16 -6.96 14.39 -48.71
CA VAL A 16 -7.09 15.80 -49.13
C VAL A 16 -6.45 16.78 -48.12
N LEU A 17 -5.90 17.86 -48.66
CA LEU A 17 -5.26 19.01 -48.01
C LEU A 17 -6.28 20.10 -47.62
N LEU A 18 -6.03 20.75 -46.48
CA LEU A 18 -6.23 22.18 -46.17
C LEU A 18 -7.66 22.77 -46.03
N VAL A 19 -8.06 23.05 -44.78
CA VAL A 19 -8.62 24.36 -44.37
C VAL A 19 -8.03 24.73 -43.00
N LEU A 20 -7.15 25.73 -43.00
CA LEU A 20 -6.72 26.48 -41.82
C LEU A 20 -7.50 27.79 -41.80
N LEU A 21 -8.16 28.14 -40.69
CA LEU A 21 -7.99 29.42 -39.95
C LEU A 21 -9.20 29.77 -39.06
N MET A 22 -8.86 30.34 -37.90
CA MET A 22 -9.66 31.11 -36.93
C MET A 22 -10.37 30.34 -35.80
N SER A 23 -9.59 30.01 -34.76
CA SER A 23 -10.00 30.22 -33.36
C SER A 23 -8.74 30.27 -32.48
N ARG A 24 -8.07 31.42 -32.49
CA ARG A 24 -7.07 31.74 -31.46
C ARG A 24 -7.81 32.07 -30.17
N CYS A 25 -8.15 31.04 -29.39
CA CYS A 25 -8.34 31.25 -27.95
C CYS A 25 -6.96 31.43 -27.34
N VAL A 26 -6.65 32.67 -26.94
CA VAL A 26 -5.53 32.96 -26.05
C VAL A 26 -5.85 32.27 -24.72
N VAL A 27 -5.33 31.06 -24.54
CA VAL A 27 -5.30 30.42 -23.23
C VAL A 27 -4.33 31.24 -22.40
N LYS A 28 -4.86 32.07 -21.49
CA LYS A 28 -4.04 32.65 -20.42
C LYS A 28 -3.39 31.48 -19.69
N PRO A 29 -2.06 31.45 -19.51
CA PRO A 29 -1.46 30.49 -18.62
C PRO A 29 -2.09 30.68 -17.24
N LEU A 30 -2.81 29.66 -16.78
CA LEU A 30 -3.24 29.61 -15.39
C LEU A 30 -1.98 29.62 -14.54
N GLN A 31 -1.91 30.60 -13.63
CA GLN A 31 -0.84 30.67 -12.66
C GLN A 31 -0.73 29.31 -11.95
N PRO A 32 0.50 28.82 -11.65
CA PRO A 32 0.67 27.62 -10.87
C PRO A 32 -0.11 27.79 -9.56
N THR A 33 -1.13 26.95 -9.34
CA THR A 33 -1.72 26.80 -8.02
C THR A 33 -0.59 26.40 -7.09
N GLN A 34 -0.28 27.27 -6.12
CA GLN A 34 0.77 27.04 -5.13
C GLN A 34 0.60 25.64 -4.56
N SER A 35 1.67 24.84 -4.62
CA SER A 35 1.87 23.66 -3.77
C SER A 35 1.37 23.99 -2.37
N VAL A 36 0.41 23.21 -1.85
CA VAL A 36 -0.01 23.36 -0.46
C VAL A 36 1.12 22.76 0.37
N LYS A 37 2.02 23.60 0.88
CA LYS A 37 3.06 23.17 1.80
C LYS A 37 2.38 22.49 2.99
N ASP A 38 2.83 21.29 3.34
CA ASP A 38 2.43 20.66 4.59
C ASP A 38 2.62 21.65 5.75
N SER A 39 1.51 21.96 6.43
CA SER A 39 1.41 23.05 7.41
C SER A 39 0.88 22.55 8.74
N MET A 40 1.29 21.33 9.13
CA MET A 40 1.07 20.81 10.47
C MET A 40 1.40 21.90 11.52
N PRO A 41 0.43 22.29 12.36
CA PRO A 41 0.68 23.27 13.41
C PRO A 41 1.79 22.77 14.33
N ILE A 42 2.78 23.62 14.61
CA ILE A 42 3.77 23.34 15.65
C ILE A 42 3.00 23.40 16.97
N GLU A 43 2.69 22.24 17.56
CA GLU A 43 2.18 22.18 18.93
C GLU A 43 3.28 22.70 19.86
N MET A 44 3.19 23.99 20.24
CA MET A 44 3.97 24.53 21.36
C MET A 44 3.64 23.67 22.58
N MET A 45 4.66 23.18 23.32
CA MET A 45 4.48 22.41 24.55
C MET A 45 3.43 23.07 25.45
N SER A 46 2.19 22.60 25.38
CA SER A 46 1.13 23.03 26.28
C SER A 46 1.43 22.38 27.62
N LYS A 47 1.80 23.20 28.61
CA LYS A 47 1.87 22.81 30.03
C LYS A 47 0.51 22.43 30.63
N THR A 48 -0.56 22.38 29.83
CA THR A 48 -1.91 22.03 30.26
C THR A 48 -2.42 20.88 29.41
N GLY A 49 -2.36 19.69 29.99
CA GLY A 49 -2.64 18.42 29.33
C GLY A 49 -4.07 18.29 28.84
N THR A 50 -4.21 18.24 27.52
CA THR A 50 -5.03 17.25 26.82
C THR A 50 -4.28 16.92 25.54
N ALA A 51 -3.33 16.00 25.65
CA ALA A 51 -2.57 15.51 24.50
C ALA A 51 -3.54 14.80 23.54
N THR A 52 -3.45 15.12 22.25
CA THR A 52 -3.90 14.20 21.20
C THR A 52 -3.31 12.81 21.52
N PRO A 53 -4.08 11.70 21.50
CA PRO A 53 -3.53 10.39 21.85
C PRO A 53 -2.27 10.16 21.02
N ALA A 54 -1.14 9.94 21.70
CA ALA A 54 0.13 9.71 21.04
C ALA A 54 -0.04 8.59 19.99
N ASN A 55 0.45 8.82 18.77
CA ASN A 55 0.48 7.79 17.74
C ASN A 55 1.41 6.67 18.22
N ASN A 56 0.86 5.62 18.81
CA ASN A 56 1.64 4.47 19.30
C ASN A 56 2.08 3.52 18.17
N THR A 57 1.95 3.93 16.90
CA THR A 57 2.36 3.13 15.74
C THR A 57 3.88 3.11 15.61
N PRO A 58 4.53 1.94 15.68
CA PRO A 58 5.96 1.83 15.42
C PRO A 58 6.29 2.17 13.96
N LEU A 59 7.40 2.88 13.72
CA LEU A 59 7.85 3.28 12.39
C LEU A 59 7.94 2.11 11.41
N LYS A 60 8.33 0.92 11.88
CA LYS A 60 8.40 -0.26 11.01
C LYS A 60 7.10 -0.55 10.28
N ASN A 61 5.93 -0.17 10.81
CA ASN A 61 4.64 -0.38 10.14
C ASN A 61 4.48 0.45 8.85
N MET A 62 5.36 1.43 8.61
CA MET A 62 5.37 2.23 7.39
C MET A 62 6.16 1.60 6.24
N PHE A 63 6.76 0.43 6.47
CA PHE A 63 7.70 -0.19 5.54
C PHE A 63 7.13 -1.49 4.96
N GLY A 64 5.89 -1.42 4.48
CA GLY A 64 5.27 -2.46 3.67
C GLY A 64 5.67 -2.38 2.20
N ILE A 65 5.57 -3.50 1.48
CA ILE A 65 5.81 -3.56 0.03
C ILE A 65 4.69 -4.34 -0.67
N ASN A 66 4.23 -3.86 -1.82
CA ASN A 66 3.35 -4.63 -2.70
C ASN A 66 4.18 -5.68 -3.44
N SER A 67 3.66 -6.90 -3.51
CA SER A 67 4.36 -8.05 -4.10
C SER A 67 3.37 -9.10 -4.60
N TYR A 68 3.89 -10.02 -5.40
CA TYR A 68 3.16 -11.12 -6.02
C TYR A 68 3.83 -12.45 -5.71
N GLU A 69 3.17 -13.56 -6.01
CA GLU A 69 3.62 -14.91 -5.65
C GLU A 69 4.87 -15.34 -6.40
N TRP A 70 5.03 -14.86 -7.63
CA TRP A 70 6.24 -15.08 -8.40
C TRP A 70 7.46 -14.43 -7.74
N ASP A 71 7.29 -13.34 -7.00
CA ASP A 71 8.39 -12.72 -6.26
C ASP A 71 8.95 -13.66 -5.19
N PHE A 72 8.10 -14.52 -4.61
CA PHE A 72 8.53 -15.48 -3.59
C PHE A 72 9.00 -16.81 -4.16
N LEU A 73 8.34 -17.32 -5.21
CA LEU A 73 8.48 -18.71 -5.62
C LEU A 73 9.24 -18.89 -6.94
N GLN A 74 9.26 -17.89 -7.81
CA GLN A 74 9.80 -18.06 -9.16
C GLN A 74 11.30 -17.78 -9.19
N ASN A 75 12.10 -18.84 -9.27
CA ASN A 75 13.50 -18.75 -9.66
C ASN A 75 13.62 -18.55 -11.18
N PRO A 76 14.22 -17.46 -11.69
CA PRO A 76 14.38 -17.23 -13.12
C PRO A 76 15.12 -18.35 -13.87
N ASN A 77 16.03 -19.06 -13.19
CA ASN A 77 16.79 -20.17 -13.76
C ASN A 77 16.01 -21.50 -13.71
N GLN A 78 14.96 -21.58 -12.90
CA GLN A 78 14.11 -22.77 -12.73
C GLN A 78 12.63 -22.36 -12.59
N PRO A 79 12.04 -21.69 -13.61
CA PRO A 79 10.75 -20.99 -13.46
C PRO A 79 9.54 -21.91 -13.19
N ASN A 80 9.71 -23.22 -13.42
CA ASN A 80 8.68 -24.23 -13.18
C ASN A 80 8.75 -24.83 -11.76
N VAL A 81 9.82 -24.55 -10.99
CA VAL A 81 9.94 -24.98 -9.59
C VAL A 81 9.30 -23.92 -8.70
N LYS A 82 8.11 -24.21 -8.17
CA LYS A 82 7.30 -23.28 -7.37
C LYS A 82 6.91 -23.82 -5.99
N TYR A 83 7.48 -24.96 -5.61
CA TYR A 83 7.29 -25.63 -4.31
C TYR A 83 8.43 -25.33 -3.32
N THR A 84 9.26 -24.32 -3.62
CA THR A 84 10.35 -23.83 -2.77
C THR A 84 10.40 -22.31 -2.81
N ILE A 85 10.80 -21.67 -1.71
CA ILE A 85 11.06 -20.23 -1.69
C ILE A 85 12.32 -19.93 -2.51
N TYR A 86 12.25 -18.90 -3.36
CA TYR A 86 13.42 -18.34 -4.02
C TYR A 86 14.13 -17.38 -3.05
N GLU A 87 15.18 -17.89 -2.39
CA GLU A 87 15.83 -17.21 -1.26
C GLU A 87 16.50 -15.87 -1.61
N ASP A 88 16.92 -15.66 -2.86
CA ASP A 88 17.47 -14.37 -3.29
C ASP A 88 16.42 -13.25 -3.17
N ASN A 89 15.20 -13.51 -3.66
CA ASN A 89 14.10 -12.55 -3.53
C ASN A 89 13.59 -12.47 -2.09
N MET A 90 13.55 -13.59 -1.35
CA MET A 90 13.21 -13.55 0.07
C MET A 90 14.17 -12.66 0.86
N SER A 91 15.46 -12.65 0.50
CA SER A 91 16.46 -11.77 1.10
C SER A 91 16.20 -10.28 0.84
N LEU A 92 15.62 -9.95 -0.33
CA LEU A 92 15.15 -8.60 -0.62
C LEU A 92 13.89 -8.25 0.19
N ILE A 93 12.92 -9.17 0.23
CA ILE A 93 11.64 -8.99 0.94
C ILE A 93 11.87 -8.76 2.45
N LYS A 94 12.89 -9.38 3.04
CA LYS A 94 13.31 -9.16 4.44
C LYS A 94 13.79 -7.73 4.76
N SER A 95 13.90 -6.87 3.75
CA SER A 95 14.12 -5.43 3.95
C SER A 95 12.88 -4.72 4.48
N PHE A 96 11.70 -5.31 4.26
CA PHE A 96 10.40 -4.78 4.60
C PHE A 96 9.82 -5.49 5.81
N SER A 97 8.93 -4.81 6.54
CA SER A 97 8.27 -5.38 7.72
C SER A 97 6.95 -6.07 7.38
N ALA A 98 6.40 -5.76 6.21
CA ALA A 98 5.12 -6.25 5.75
C ALA A 98 5.10 -6.39 4.23
N VAL A 99 4.23 -7.28 3.75
CA VAL A 99 3.92 -7.47 2.34
C VAL A 99 2.42 -7.32 2.15
N ARG A 100 2.03 -6.53 1.15
CA ARG A 100 0.69 -6.58 0.57
C ARG A 100 0.76 -7.51 -0.63
N HIS A 101 0.12 -8.66 -0.49
CA HIS A 101 0.10 -9.68 -1.53
C HIS A 101 -1.11 -9.45 -2.44
N TYR A 102 -0.85 -9.08 -3.69
CA TYR A 102 -1.89 -9.02 -4.72
C TYR A 102 -2.38 -10.43 -5.10
N MET A 103 -3.55 -10.79 -4.58
CA MET A 103 -4.10 -12.12 -4.69
C MET A 103 -5.35 -12.10 -5.58
N ASN A 104 -5.14 -12.38 -6.87
CA ASN A 104 -6.23 -12.47 -7.83
C ASN A 104 -7.16 -13.63 -7.47
N TRP A 105 -8.46 -13.37 -7.35
CA TRP A 105 -9.49 -14.37 -7.01
C TRP A 105 -9.43 -15.58 -7.95
N ASN A 106 -9.17 -15.40 -9.25
CA ASN A 106 -9.04 -16.51 -10.21
C ASN A 106 -8.02 -17.60 -9.80
N LYS A 107 -7.00 -17.24 -9.01
CA LYS A 107 -6.00 -18.20 -8.50
C LYS A 107 -6.56 -19.07 -7.38
N LEU A 108 -7.47 -18.53 -6.57
CA LEU A 108 -8.14 -19.25 -5.49
C LEU A 108 -9.34 -20.05 -5.98
N GLU A 109 -10.07 -19.59 -6.99
CA GLU A 109 -11.32 -20.23 -7.44
C GLU A 109 -11.41 -20.20 -8.98
N ASN A 110 -10.57 -21.01 -9.62
CA ASN A 110 -10.50 -21.09 -11.08
C ASN A 110 -11.79 -21.67 -11.71
N THR A 111 -12.53 -22.47 -10.94
CA THR A 111 -13.88 -22.96 -11.26
C THR A 111 -14.77 -22.69 -10.05
N GLU A 112 -16.00 -22.22 -10.27
CA GLU A 112 -16.93 -21.87 -9.18
C GLU A 112 -17.07 -23.02 -8.17
N GLY A 113 -16.95 -22.70 -6.87
CA GLY A 113 -17.04 -23.64 -5.75
C GLY A 113 -15.80 -24.53 -5.51
N ASN A 114 -14.77 -24.43 -6.36
CA ASN A 114 -13.59 -25.30 -6.32
C ASN A 114 -12.34 -24.47 -5.94
N TYR A 115 -11.97 -24.53 -4.66
CA TYR A 115 -10.92 -23.66 -4.10
C TYR A 115 -9.52 -24.29 -4.13
N THR A 116 -8.51 -23.50 -4.49
CA THR A 116 -7.12 -23.94 -4.60
C THR A 116 -6.13 -23.00 -3.93
N TYR A 117 -5.07 -23.56 -3.36
CA TYR A 117 -4.12 -22.89 -2.46
C TYR A 117 -2.69 -23.41 -2.62
N ASN A 118 -2.55 -24.74 -2.64
CA ASN A 118 -1.29 -25.46 -2.78
C ASN A 118 -1.55 -26.77 -3.54
N PRO A 119 -1.36 -26.79 -4.87
CA PRO A 119 -1.06 -25.63 -5.71
C PRO A 119 -2.36 -24.86 -6.04
N THR A 120 -2.23 -23.59 -6.38
CA THR A 120 -3.27 -22.88 -7.13
C THR A 120 -3.40 -23.46 -8.55
N ASN A 121 -4.63 -23.55 -9.06
CA ASN A 121 -4.86 -24.04 -10.43
C ASN A 121 -4.31 -23.08 -11.49
N ASP A 122 -4.43 -21.77 -11.27
CA ASP A 122 -3.88 -20.74 -12.14
C ASP A 122 -2.48 -20.33 -11.64
N GLY A 123 -1.44 -20.86 -12.27
CA GLY A 123 -0.05 -20.47 -12.03
C GLY A 123 0.78 -21.40 -11.13
N SER A 124 0.19 -22.43 -10.51
CA SER A 124 0.93 -23.43 -9.69
C SER A 124 1.64 -22.84 -8.48
N TRP A 125 1.06 -21.82 -7.84
CA TRP A 125 1.63 -21.18 -6.66
C TRP A 125 1.30 -21.96 -5.38
N ASP A 126 2.24 -21.99 -4.44
CA ASP A 126 2.07 -22.57 -3.10
C ASP A 126 1.92 -21.43 -2.07
N TYR A 127 0.67 -21.05 -1.78
CA TYR A 127 0.39 -19.98 -0.82
C TYR A 127 0.69 -20.39 0.62
N ASP A 128 0.54 -21.67 0.95
CA ASP A 128 0.88 -22.19 2.28
C ASP A 128 2.37 -21.94 2.59
N LEU A 129 3.24 -22.21 1.61
CA LEU A 129 4.68 -21.99 1.72
C LEU A 129 5.03 -20.51 1.87
N ILE A 130 4.46 -19.63 1.03
CA ILE A 130 4.69 -18.18 1.10
C ILE A 130 4.31 -17.63 2.48
N TYR A 131 3.10 -17.94 2.95
CA TYR A 131 2.59 -17.37 4.19
C TYR A 131 3.28 -17.98 5.43
N THR A 132 3.64 -19.26 5.38
CA THR A 132 4.46 -19.89 6.43
C THR A 132 5.83 -19.21 6.51
N ARG A 133 6.47 -18.95 5.36
CA ARG A 133 7.77 -18.27 5.30
C ARG A 133 7.69 -16.85 5.84
N CYS A 134 6.69 -16.06 5.44
CA CYS A 134 6.49 -14.70 5.94
C CYS A 134 6.31 -14.68 7.47
N LYS A 135 5.46 -15.58 8.01
CA LYS A 135 5.24 -15.69 9.45
C LYS A 135 6.53 -16.05 10.19
N ALA A 136 7.32 -17.00 9.68
CA ALA A 136 8.59 -17.39 10.29
C ALA A 136 9.61 -16.25 10.35
N GLU A 137 9.59 -15.34 9.38
CA GLU A 137 10.45 -14.16 9.30
C GLU A 137 9.86 -12.91 10.00
N GLY A 138 8.67 -13.03 10.61
CA GLY A 138 8.00 -11.91 11.26
C GLY A 138 7.48 -10.85 10.30
N ILE A 139 7.31 -11.19 9.02
CA ILE A 139 6.77 -10.31 7.98
C ILE A 139 5.25 -10.40 8.03
N THR A 140 4.59 -9.25 8.24
CA THR A 140 3.14 -9.17 8.23
C THR A 140 2.63 -9.31 6.80
N VAL A 141 1.58 -10.09 6.57
CA VAL A 141 0.92 -10.18 5.26
C VAL A 141 -0.46 -9.56 5.32
N LEU A 142 -0.71 -8.63 4.39
CA LEU A 142 -2.04 -8.19 3.98
C LEU A 142 -2.37 -8.89 2.65
N ALA A 143 -3.34 -9.81 2.66
CA ALA A 143 -3.77 -10.46 1.44
C ALA A 143 -4.87 -9.63 0.76
N ASP A 144 -4.61 -9.09 -0.44
CA ASP A 144 -5.60 -8.34 -1.21
C ASP A 144 -6.35 -9.25 -2.17
N LEU A 145 -7.58 -9.63 -1.80
CA LEU A 145 -8.45 -10.41 -2.67
C LEU A 145 -9.09 -9.48 -3.71
N LYS A 146 -8.51 -9.47 -4.91
CA LYS A 146 -8.95 -8.63 -6.02
C LYS A 146 -9.29 -9.42 -7.28
N ASN A 147 -9.80 -8.71 -8.28
CA ASN A 147 -10.22 -9.23 -9.58
C ASN A 147 -11.39 -10.24 -9.53
N CYS A 148 -12.01 -10.46 -10.68
CA CYS A 148 -13.02 -11.48 -10.91
C CYS A 148 -12.37 -12.76 -11.44
N PRO A 149 -12.89 -13.94 -11.07
CA PRO A 149 -12.48 -15.19 -11.66
C PRO A 149 -12.99 -15.29 -13.10
N ARG A 150 -12.28 -16.03 -13.95
CA ARG A 150 -12.59 -16.12 -15.40
C ARG A 150 -14.02 -16.58 -15.67
N TRP A 151 -14.56 -17.50 -14.86
CA TRP A 151 -15.94 -17.98 -15.02
C TRP A 151 -16.99 -16.91 -14.73
N MET A 152 -16.72 -15.96 -13.83
CA MET A 152 -17.61 -14.83 -13.57
C MET A 152 -17.55 -13.83 -14.72
N VAL A 153 -16.33 -13.51 -15.17
CA VAL A 153 -16.11 -12.61 -16.32
C VAL A 153 -16.78 -13.17 -17.58
N ALA A 154 -16.71 -14.47 -17.82
CA ALA A 154 -17.36 -15.12 -18.96
C ALA A 154 -18.89 -14.92 -19.02
N GLY A 155 -19.54 -14.59 -17.89
CA GLY A 155 -20.95 -14.24 -17.83
C GLY A 155 -21.30 -12.85 -18.37
N TYR A 156 -20.29 -11.99 -18.59
CA TYR A 156 -20.48 -10.65 -19.16
C TYR A 156 -20.50 -10.71 -20.70
N PRO A 157 -21.21 -9.78 -21.37
CA PRO A 157 -21.08 -9.58 -22.81
C PRO A 157 -19.61 -9.38 -23.20
N SER A 158 -19.16 -9.98 -24.30
CA SER A 158 -17.73 -10.01 -24.68
C SER A 158 -17.04 -8.63 -24.68
N ALA A 159 -17.72 -7.58 -25.13
CA ALA A 159 -17.18 -6.21 -25.14
C ALA A 159 -17.11 -5.53 -23.75
N GLN A 160 -17.60 -6.19 -22.71
CA GLN A 160 -17.69 -5.72 -21.32
C GLN A 160 -16.92 -6.64 -20.35
N GLN A 161 -16.17 -7.60 -20.87
CA GLN A 161 -15.34 -8.50 -20.08
C GLN A 161 -14.06 -7.78 -19.66
N ASP A 162 -13.95 -7.51 -18.36
CA ASP A 162 -12.74 -7.02 -17.70
C ASP A 162 -12.60 -7.79 -16.39
N ASP A 163 -11.40 -8.27 -16.07
CA ASP A 163 -11.16 -9.00 -14.83
C ASP A 163 -11.16 -8.06 -13.61
N GLU A 164 -11.23 -6.75 -13.79
CA GLU A 164 -11.43 -5.73 -12.76
C GLU A 164 -12.89 -5.25 -12.65
N ASN A 165 -13.83 -5.92 -13.32
CA ASN A 165 -15.26 -5.71 -13.08
C ASN A 165 -15.60 -5.86 -11.59
N VAL A 166 -16.69 -5.22 -11.17
CA VAL A 166 -17.22 -5.40 -9.81
C VAL A 166 -17.44 -6.89 -9.55
N PRO A 167 -17.03 -7.44 -8.38
CA PRO A 167 -17.04 -8.88 -8.07
C PRO A 167 -18.45 -9.45 -7.82
N ALA A 168 -19.32 -9.31 -8.81
CA ALA A 168 -20.70 -9.78 -8.84
C ALA A 168 -21.05 -10.29 -10.25
N PRO A 169 -22.05 -11.18 -10.40
CA PRO A 169 -22.52 -11.61 -11.71
C PRO A 169 -23.03 -10.44 -12.57
N TYR A 170 -22.89 -10.57 -13.90
CA TYR A 170 -23.41 -9.58 -14.84
C TYR A 170 -24.92 -9.33 -14.63
N GLY A 171 -25.31 -8.06 -14.58
CA GLY A 171 -26.71 -7.64 -14.38
C GLY A 171 -27.20 -7.72 -12.93
N ALA A 172 -26.36 -8.09 -11.96
CA ALA A 172 -26.75 -8.11 -10.55
C ALA A 172 -27.05 -6.71 -9.99
N ASP A 173 -27.96 -6.63 -9.02
CA ASP A 173 -28.21 -5.40 -8.26
C ASP A 173 -27.08 -5.16 -7.26
N LEU A 174 -26.13 -4.32 -7.64
CA LEU A 174 -24.96 -3.97 -6.84
C LEU A 174 -25.30 -3.27 -5.51
N SER A 175 -26.55 -2.85 -5.28
CA SER A 175 -26.97 -2.30 -3.98
C SER A 175 -27.24 -3.39 -2.92
N LYS A 176 -27.25 -4.66 -3.31
CA LYS A 176 -27.60 -5.79 -2.42
C LYS A 176 -26.37 -6.59 -2.03
N PRO A 177 -26.15 -6.86 -0.72
CA PRO A 177 -25.10 -7.77 -0.28
C PRO A 177 -25.18 -9.17 -0.91
N ALA A 178 -26.40 -9.66 -1.20
CA ALA A 178 -26.59 -10.97 -1.84
C ALA A 178 -25.94 -11.09 -3.24
N SER A 179 -25.73 -9.98 -3.95
CA SER A 179 -25.05 -9.97 -5.26
C SER A 179 -23.58 -10.35 -5.17
N TYR A 180 -22.98 -10.32 -3.97
CA TYR A 180 -21.56 -10.56 -3.71
C TYR A 180 -21.32 -11.89 -2.99
N VAL A 181 -22.31 -12.79 -2.94
CA VAL A 181 -22.23 -14.03 -2.16
C VAL A 181 -21.08 -14.95 -2.60
N GLN A 182 -20.74 -14.98 -3.89
CA GLN A 182 -19.59 -15.75 -4.39
C GLN A 182 -18.27 -15.20 -3.82
N GLN A 183 -18.09 -13.86 -3.81
CA GLN A 183 -16.89 -13.25 -3.21
C GLN A 183 -16.83 -13.51 -1.70
N ALA A 184 -17.99 -13.45 -1.02
CA ALA A 184 -18.08 -13.76 0.40
C ALA A 184 -17.72 -15.22 0.72
N ARG A 185 -18.02 -16.17 -0.19
CA ARG A 185 -17.68 -17.59 -0.04
C ARG A 185 -16.18 -17.83 -0.20
N VAL A 186 -15.53 -17.27 -1.24
CA VAL A 186 -14.07 -17.40 -1.35
C VAL A 186 -13.36 -16.74 -0.15
N GLY A 187 -13.89 -15.62 0.34
CA GLY A 187 -13.41 -14.98 1.57
C GLY A 187 -13.50 -15.92 2.77
N PHE A 188 -14.65 -16.56 2.98
CA PHE A 188 -14.84 -17.56 4.04
C PHE A 188 -13.81 -18.69 3.93
N GLN A 189 -13.60 -19.26 2.74
CA GLN A 189 -12.66 -20.38 2.55
C GLN A 189 -11.21 -19.97 2.84
N PHE A 190 -10.81 -18.79 2.37
CA PHE A 190 -9.49 -18.23 2.65
C PHE A 190 -9.28 -18.02 4.16
N ALA A 191 -10.26 -17.40 4.83
CA ALA A 191 -10.22 -17.15 6.26
C ALA A 191 -10.25 -18.43 7.09
N ALA A 192 -11.03 -19.44 6.68
CA ALA A 192 -11.08 -20.74 7.33
C ALA A 192 -9.72 -21.44 7.28
N ARG A 193 -9.03 -21.37 6.14
CA ARG A 193 -7.70 -21.95 5.97
C ARG A 193 -6.63 -21.19 6.74
N TYR A 194 -6.46 -19.91 6.41
CA TYR A 194 -5.28 -19.13 6.83
C TYR A 194 -5.48 -18.33 8.12
N GLY A 195 -6.72 -18.17 8.57
CA GLY A 195 -7.04 -17.53 9.85
C GLY A 195 -6.61 -18.34 11.05
N SER A 196 -6.82 -17.76 12.22
CA SER A 196 -6.47 -18.29 13.54
C SER A 196 -7.51 -19.26 14.12
N ASN A 197 -8.74 -19.27 13.57
CA ASN A 197 -9.81 -20.09 14.10
C ASN A 197 -9.70 -21.56 13.64
N ALA A 198 -9.22 -22.43 14.54
CA ALA A 198 -9.15 -23.88 14.29
C ALA A 198 -10.50 -24.61 14.45
N ALA A 199 -11.56 -23.93 14.91
CA ALA A 199 -12.86 -24.54 15.21
C ALA A 199 -13.90 -24.38 14.08
N VAL A 200 -13.49 -23.93 12.89
CA VAL A 200 -14.39 -23.89 11.73
C VAL A 200 -14.89 -25.30 11.43
N ASN A 201 -16.20 -25.44 11.20
CA ASN A 201 -16.79 -26.73 10.84
C ASN A 201 -16.17 -27.24 9.52
N PRO A 202 -15.46 -28.39 9.52
CA PRO A 202 -14.81 -28.91 8.32
C PRO A 202 -15.79 -29.19 7.17
N GLY A 203 -17.06 -29.48 7.45
CA GLY A 203 -18.09 -29.68 6.42
C GLY A 203 -18.45 -28.41 5.63
N LEU A 204 -17.99 -27.23 6.06
CA LEU A 204 -18.17 -25.97 5.33
C LEU A 204 -16.94 -25.60 4.49
N VAL A 205 -15.82 -26.31 4.65
CA VAL A 205 -14.56 -26.01 3.97
C VAL A 205 -14.39 -26.94 2.79
N THR A 206 -14.21 -26.38 1.60
CA THR A 206 -14.08 -27.15 0.35
C THR A 206 -12.80 -26.79 -0.37
N VAL A 207 -12.25 -27.75 -1.11
CA VAL A 207 -11.06 -27.58 -1.96
C VAL A 207 -11.23 -28.38 -3.25
N ASP A 208 -10.54 -27.97 -4.30
CA ASP A 208 -10.41 -28.78 -5.51
C ASP A 208 -9.36 -29.87 -5.30
N SER A 209 -9.79 -31.07 -4.92
CA SER A 209 -8.90 -32.21 -4.67
C SER A 209 -8.55 -32.98 -5.95
N ARG A 210 -8.91 -32.47 -7.14
CA ARG A 210 -8.56 -33.12 -8.41
C ARG A 210 -7.10 -32.78 -8.76
N PRO A 211 -6.30 -33.76 -9.19
CA PRO A 211 -4.96 -33.47 -9.67
C PRO A 211 -5.04 -32.74 -11.02
N ARG A 212 -4.17 -31.76 -11.25
CA ARG A 212 -4.14 -31.01 -12.52
C ARG A 212 -3.57 -31.85 -13.66
N TRP A 213 -2.72 -32.82 -13.34
CA TRP A 213 -2.20 -33.87 -14.23
C TRP A 213 -1.81 -35.12 -13.42
N THR A 214 -1.50 -36.24 -14.08
CA THR A 214 -1.14 -37.51 -13.43
C THR A 214 0.02 -37.33 -12.44
N ASN A 215 -0.18 -37.80 -11.20
CA ASN A 215 0.77 -37.71 -10.08
C ASN A 215 1.06 -36.29 -9.56
N ASP A 216 0.22 -35.30 -9.88
CA ASP A 216 0.33 -33.98 -9.26
C ASP A 216 -0.14 -34.00 -7.80
N HIS A 217 0.42 -33.10 -6.99
CA HIS A 217 -0.08 -32.81 -5.65
C HIS A 217 -1.49 -32.21 -5.73
N ILE A 218 -2.35 -32.57 -4.78
CA ILE A 218 -3.74 -32.13 -4.72
C ILE A 218 -3.95 -31.18 -3.55
N ASN A 219 -4.97 -30.32 -3.65
CA ASN A 219 -5.33 -29.49 -2.51
C ASN A 219 -5.98 -30.34 -1.42
N GLU A 220 -5.64 -30.00 -0.17
CA GLU A 220 -6.16 -30.63 1.04
C GLU A 220 -6.90 -29.60 1.89
N VAL A 221 -7.94 -30.04 2.60
CA VAL A 221 -8.60 -29.21 3.61
C VAL A 221 -7.62 -28.94 4.75
N LYS A 222 -7.31 -27.66 4.99
CA LYS A 222 -6.60 -27.17 6.16
C LYS A 222 -7.42 -26.05 6.79
N ILE A 223 -7.42 -25.98 8.11
CA ILE A 223 -8.25 -25.06 8.89
C ILE A 223 -7.38 -24.45 10.00
N GLY A 224 -7.53 -23.14 10.23
CA GLY A 224 -6.94 -22.48 11.39
C GLY A 224 -5.40 -22.45 11.38
N MET A 225 -4.77 -22.29 10.22
CA MET A 225 -3.29 -22.31 10.10
C MET A 225 -2.62 -21.11 10.81
N ASN A 226 -3.39 -20.07 11.14
CA ASN A 226 -2.94 -18.86 11.81
C ASN A 226 -1.80 -18.15 11.06
N LEU A 227 -1.86 -18.11 9.74
CA LEU A 227 -0.81 -17.53 8.90
C LEU A 227 -1.11 -16.10 8.46
N ILE A 228 -2.39 -15.77 8.28
CA ILE A 228 -2.84 -14.46 7.81
C ILE A 228 -3.73 -13.81 8.86
N LYS A 229 -3.42 -12.55 9.18
CA LYS A 229 -4.21 -11.73 10.10
C LYS A 229 -5.07 -10.69 9.38
N TYR A 230 -4.64 -10.21 8.22
CA TYR A 230 -5.31 -9.13 7.50
C TYR A 230 -5.67 -9.56 6.08
N ILE A 231 -6.91 -9.27 5.69
CA ILE A 231 -7.41 -9.46 4.33
C ILE A 231 -8.08 -8.18 3.85
N GLU A 232 -7.79 -7.79 2.61
CA GLU A 232 -8.39 -6.64 1.96
C GLU A 232 -9.49 -7.07 0.98
N CYS A 233 -10.58 -6.32 0.98
CA CYS A 233 -11.75 -6.57 0.15
C CYS A 233 -11.69 -5.75 -1.14
N ASN A 234 -11.19 -6.34 -2.22
CA ASN A 234 -11.00 -5.70 -3.52
C ASN A 234 -9.92 -4.60 -3.50
N ASN A 235 -9.44 -4.24 -4.69
CA ASN A 235 -8.56 -3.11 -4.91
C ASN A 235 -9.40 -1.94 -5.46
N GLU A 236 -9.10 -0.68 -5.12
CA GLU A 236 -9.61 0.54 -5.79
C GLU A 236 -11.06 0.44 -6.31
N PRO A 237 -12.04 0.20 -5.43
CA PRO A 237 -13.42 -0.03 -5.84
C PRO A 237 -14.05 1.22 -6.50
N ASP A 238 -13.43 2.40 -6.37
CA ASP A 238 -13.85 3.68 -6.95
C ASP A 238 -13.07 4.09 -8.21
N ARG A 239 -12.40 3.13 -8.89
CA ARG A 239 -11.58 3.35 -10.09
C ARG A 239 -12.31 3.97 -11.29
N TRP A 240 -12.40 5.30 -11.33
CA TRP A 240 -13.13 6.03 -12.38
C TRP A 240 -12.60 5.82 -13.80
N TRP A 241 -11.32 5.43 -13.97
CA TRP A 241 -10.66 5.35 -15.28
C TRP A 241 -11.04 4.13 -16.12
N LYS A 242 -11.69 3.11 -15.54
CA LYS A 242 -12.14 1.91 -16.26
C LYS A 242 -13.66 1.86 -16.50
N GLY A 243 -14.38 2.90 -16.09
CA GLY A 243 -15.81 3.04 -16.35
C GLY A 243 -16.71 2.34 -15.33
N PRO A 244 -18.04 2.36 -15.55
CA PRO A 244 -19.02 2.02 -14.52
C PRO A 244 -19.06 0.53 -14.14
N LEU A 245 -18.59 -0.39 -14.99
CA LEU A 245 -18.61 -1.82 -14.70
C LEU A 245 -17.53 -2.25 -13.70
N THR A 246 -16.51 -1.41 -13.50
CA THR A 246 -15.39 -1.64 -12.58
C THR A 246 -15.45 -0.71 -11.37
N THR A 247 -16.46 0.15 -11.29
CA THR A 247 -16.57 1.22 -10.29
C THR A 247 -17.79 0.99 -9.40
N GLN A 248 -17.62 1.14 -8.09
CA GLN A 248 -18.68 1.09 -7.10
C GLN A 248 -18.87 2.47 -6.47
N THR A 249 -20.13 2.88 -6.34
CA THR A 249 -20.50 3.94 -5.39
C THR A 249 -20.22 3.49 -3.94
N PRO A 250 -20.11 4.42 -2.98
CA PRO A 250 -19.95 4.06 -1.57
C PRO A 250 -20.97 3.05 -1.05
N GLU A 251 -22.24 3.18 -1.45
CA GLU A 251 -23.32 2.29 -0.99
C GLU A 251 -23.24 0.91 -1.63
N GLN A 252 -22.86 0.81 -2.91
CA GLN A 252 -22.60 -0.47 -3.56
C GLN A 252 -21.39 -1.16 -2.94
N TYR A 253 -20.35 -0.40 -2.63
CA TYR A 253 -19.18 -0.96 -1.97
C TYR A 253 -19.45 -1.35 -0.52
N ALA A 254 -20.31 -0.62 0.21
CA ALA A 254 -20.80 -1.02 1.52
C ALA A 254 -21.61 -2.33 1.47
N ALA A 255 -22.43 -2.53 0.42
CA ALA A 255 -23.13 -3.78 0.21
C ALA A 255 -22.16 -4.95 -0.04
N ASN A 256 -21.12 -4.73 -0.85
CA ASN A 256 -20.04 -5.70 -1.05
C ASN A 256 -19.33 -6.04 0.26
N LEU A 257 -18.82 -5.03 0.97
CA LEU A 257 -18.18 -5.20 2.27
C LEU A 257 -19.09 -5.91 3.27
N SER A 258 -20.39 -5.63 3.31
CA SER A 258 -21.32 -6.33 4.21
C SER A 258 -21.35 -7.83 3.95
N ALA A 259 -21.38 -8.24 2.68
CA ALA A 259 -21.31 -9.65 2.29
C ALA A 259 -19.96 -10.26 2.65
N PHE A 260 -18.87 -9.58 2.26
CA PHE A 260 -17.51 -10.06 2.47
C PHE A 260 -17.12 -10.16 3.95
N TYR A 261 -17.56 -9.21 4.77
CA TYR A 261 -17.18 -9.11 6.17
C TYR A 261 -17.71 -10.27 7.01
N ASP A 262 -19.03 -10.48 7.05
CA ASP A 262 -19.68 -11.47 7.92
C ASP A 262 -20.93 -12.09 7.27
N GLY A 263 -20.99 -12.13 5.95
CA GLY A 263 -22.13 -12.69 5.22
C GLY A 263 -23.40 -11.88 5.42
N ASP A 264 -23.29 -10.54 5.46
CA ASP A 264 -24.37 -9.61 5.79
C ASP A 264 -25.06 -9.92 7.12
N LYS A 265 -24.28 -10.03 8.20
CA LYS A 265 -24.73 -10.48 9.53
C LYS A 265 -25.28 -11.91 9.49
N GLY A 266 -24.63 -12.78 8.72
CA GLY A 266 -24.97 -14.20 8.57
C GLY A 266 -26.15 -14.51 7.63
N LYS A 267 -26.79 -13.52 7.01
CA LYS A 267 -27.92 -13.75 6.08
C LYS A 267 -27.55 -14.52 4.83
N LEU A 268 -26.28 -14.48 4.43
CA LEU A 268 -25.78 -15.19 3.24
C LEU A 268 -25.42 -16.66 3.51
N GLY A 269 -25.64 -17.14 4.73
CA GLY A 269 -25.40 -18.53 5.13
C GLY A 269 -24.08 -18.75 5.88
N PRO A 270 -23.87 -19.97 6.41
CA PRO A 270 -22.77 -20.26 7.32
C PRO A 270 -21.39 -20.36 6.65
N ASN A 271 -21.33 -20.39 5.31
CA ASN A 271 -20.10 -20.49 4.53
C ASN A 271 -19.77 -19.19 3.76
N ALA A 272 -20.26 -18.05 4.24
CA ALA A 272 -20.04 -16.74 3.62
C ALA A 272 -19.55 -15.72 4.66
N GLY A 273 -18.49 -15.00 4.32
CA GLY A 273 -17.90 -13.91 5.10
C GLY A 273 -16.65 -14.29 5.89
N ILE A 274 -15.71 -13.35 5.99
CA ILE A 274 -14.43 -13.51 6.71
C ILE A 274 -14.66 -13.81 8.18
N LYS A 275 -15.46 -12.99 8.87
CA LYS A 275 -15.73 -13.10 10.31
C LYS A 275 -16.55 -14.33 10.66
N THR A 276 -17.28 -14.89 9.70
CA THR A 276 -18.02 -16.14 9.86
C THR A 276 -17.04 -17.32 9.99
N ALA A 277 -15.93 -17.29 9.23
CA ALA A 277 -14.86 -18.28 9.36
C ALA A 277 -13.91 -17.97 10.53
N ASP A 278 -13.41 -16.74 10.62
CA ASP A 278 -12.52 -16.31 11.69
C ASP A 278 -12.88 -14.91 12.20
N PRO A 279 -13.49 -14.79 13.40
CA PRO A 279 -13.85 -13.50 13.97
C PRO A 279 -12.62 -12.61 14.29
N ASN A 280 -11.42 -13.19 14.40
CA ASN A 280 -10.19 -12.47 14.72
C ASN A 280 -9.44 -11.94 13.48
N MET A 281 -9.76 -12.44 12.28
CA MET A 281 -9.16 -11.93 11.05
C MET A 281 -9.66 -10.51 10.77
N ILE A 282 -8.76 -9.59 10.48
CA ILE A 282 -9.05 -8.17 10.31
C ILE A 282 -9.36 -7.87 8.84
N VAL A 283 -10.52 -7.26 8.59
CA VAL A 283 -10.96 -6.90 7.24
C VAL A 283 -10.60 -5.45 6.94
N VAL A 284 -9.70 -5.27 5.99
CA VAL A 284 -9.29 -3.98 5.45
C VAL A 284 -10.21 -3.65 4.27
N MET A 285 -10.79 -2.44 4.26
CA MET A 285 -11.48 -2.01 3.04
C MET A 285 -10.46 -1.86 1.90
N GLY A 286 -10.89 -2.05 0.67
CA GLY A 286 -10.10 -1.80 -0.52
C GLY A 286 -9.58 -0.38 -0.52
N GLY A 287 -8.30 -0.21 -0.83
CA GLY A 287 -7.69 1.12 -0.93
C GLY A 287 -8.39 1.93 -2.02
N ILE A 288 -9.16 2.94 -1.63
CA ILE A 288 -9.84 3.82 -2.58
C ILE A 288 -8.86 4.77 -3.27
N ALA A 289 -9.07 5.01 -4.57
CA ALA A 289 -8.19 5.78 -5.44
C ALA A 289 -8.49 7.27 -5.44
N THR A 290 -9.77 7.69 -5.41
CA THR A 290 -10.15 9.12 -5.43
C THR A 290 -9.77 9.85 -4.14
N CYS A 291 -9.39 9.11 -3.08
CA CYS A 291 -8.90 9.67 -1.80
C CYS A 291 -9.87 10.66 -1.13
N ASP A 292 -11.17 10.43 -1.26
CA ASP A 292 -12.20 11.25 -0.61
C ASP A 292 -12.70 10.58 0.69
N PRO A 293 -12.41 11.14 1.88
CA PRO A 293 -12.95 10.62 3.14
C PRO A 293 -14.48 10.55 3.18
N THR A 294 -15.18 11.35 2.38
CA THR A 294 -16.64 11.31 2.26
C THR A 294 -17.12 9.95 1.77
N TYR A 295 -16.35 9.27 0.90
CA TYR A 295 -16.64 7.91 0.45
C TYR A 295 -16.79 6.96 1.65
N VAL A 296 -15.85 7.03 2.60
CA VAL A 296 -15.87 6.22 3.83
C VAL A 296 -17.03 6.60 4.73
N THR A 297 -17.30 7.89 4.93
CA THR A 297 -18.44 8.32 5.76
C THR A 297 -19.77 7.78 5.22
N ARG A 298 -19.95 7.73 3.90
CA ARG A 298 -21.15 7.16 3.27
C ARG A 298 -21.28 5.65 3.44
N ILE A 299 -20.17 4.90 3.42
CA ILE A 299 -20.17 3.47 3.80
C ILE A 299 -20.65 3.32 5.25
N ILE A 300 -20.17 4.16 6.16
CA ILE A 300 -20.55 4.12 7.58
C ILE A 300 -22.04 4.46 7.77
N GLU A 301 -22.57 5.48 7.08
CA GLU A 301 -24.00 5.79 7.09
C GLU A 301 -24.84 4.62 6.52
N TRP A 302 -24.37 3.99 5.45
CA TRP A 302 -25.00 2.78 4.93
C TRP A 302 -25.05 1.67 5.98
N CYS A 303 -23.96 1.48 6.76
CA CYS A 303 -23.93 0.52 7.85
C CYS A 303 -24.94 0.86 8.96
N LYS A 304 -25.08 2.14 9.34
CA LYS A 304 -26.09 2.56 10.32
C LYS A 304 -27.50 2.19 9.87
N ILE A 305 -27.82 2.43 8.60
CA ILE A 305 -29.15 2.17 8.03
C ILE A 305 -29.42 0.67 7.87
N ASN A 306 -28.46 -0.09 7.31
CA ASN A 306 -28.71 -1.46 6.85
C ASN A 306 -28.23 -2.54 7.85
N ARG A 307 -27.17 -2.23 8.61
CA ARG A 307 -26.58 -3.14 9.60
C ARG A 307 -27.00 -2.81 11.02
N GLY A 308 -27.25 -1.54 11.33
CA GLY A 308 -27.67 -1.06 12.65
C GLY A 308 -26.49 -0.87 13.60
N TYR A 309 -26.73 -1.10 14.88
CA TYR A 309 -25.75 -0.89 15.95
C TYR A 309 -25.47 -2.19 16.70
N LYS A 310 -24.25 -2.31 17.23
CA LYS A 310 -23.86 -3.37 18.17
C LYS A 310 -24.48 -3.08 19.55
N ALA A 311 -24.50 -4.09 20.43
CA ALA A 311 -25.06 -3.97 21.78
C ALA A 311 -24.41 -2.86 22.62
N ASN A 312 -23.15 -2.53 22.36
CA ASN A 312 -22.41 -1.45 23.02
C ASN A 312 -22.67 -0.05 22.41
N GLY A 313 -23.63 0.09 21.49
CA GLY A 313 -23.98 1.35 20.83
C GLY A 313 -23.06 1.75 19.67
N ALA A 314 -21.98 1.02 19.39
CA ALA A 314 -21.15 1.28 18.21
C ALA A 314 -21.88 0.89 16.93
N VAL A 315 -21.60 1.57 15.82
CA VAL A 315 -22.13 1.17 14.50
C VAL A 315 -21.67 -0.25 14.17
N ASN A 316 -22.56 -1.08 13.64
CA ASN A 316 -22.19 -2.40 13.13
C ASN A 316 -21.54 -2.27 11.75
N LEU A 317 -20.28 -1.82 11.73
CA LEU A 317 -19.48 -1.65 10.53
C LEU A 317 -19.21 -2.99 9.81
N CYS A 318 -18.97 -2.91 8.51
CA CYS A 318 -18.62 -4.03 7.63
C CYS A 318 -17.13 -4.04 7.24
N PHE A 319 -16.27 -3.41 8.04
CA PHE A 319 -14.81 -3.38 7.87
C PHE A 319 -14.16 -2.97 9.20
N ASP A 320 -12.87 -3.27 9.35
CA ASP A 320 -12.08 -2.97 10.55
C ASP A 320 -11.02 -1.88 10.32
N VAL A 321 -10.62 -1.63 9.07
CA VAL A 321 -9.55 -0.68 8.73
C VAL A 321 -9.97 0.19 7.54
N ILE A 322 -9.78 1.50 7.67
CA ILE A 322 -9.93 2.46 6.57
C ILE A 322 -8.67 2.43 5.71
N ASN A 323 -8.84 2.44 4.39
CA ASN A 323 -7.72 2.32 3.47
C ASN A 323 -7.90 3.19 2.22
N TYR A 324 -6.79 3.74 1.72
CA TYR A 324 -6.75 4.53 0.49
C TYR A 324 -5.37 4.46 -0.19
N HIS A 325 -5.30 4.83 -1.46
CA HIS A 325 -4.06 4.86 -2.24
C HIS A 325 -3.72 6.27 -2.65
N TYR A 326 -2.53 6.76 -2.31
CA TYR A 326 -2.14 8.11 -2.69
C TYR A 326 -0.69 8.19 -3.17
N TYR A 327 -0.55 8.55 -4.43
CA TYR A 327 0.71 8.78 -5.12
C TYR A 327 0.96 10.29 -5.23
N SER A 328 2.07 10.76 -4.66
CA SER A 328 2.39 12.19 -4.62
C SER A 328 2.85 12.69 -5.99
N ASN A 329 2.09 13.60 -6.58
CA ASN A 329 2.37 14.26 -7.85
C ASN A 329 1.71 15.65 -7.89
N ASP A 330 1.91 16.39 -8.98
CA ASP A 330 1.38 17.75 -9.18
C ASP A 330 -0.08 17.80 -9.69
N GLY A 331 -0.72 16.64 -9.84
CA GLY A 331 -2.14 16.49 -10.11
C GLY A 331 -3.01 16.66 -8.86
N ASP A 332 -4.30 16.35 -8.99
CA ASP A 332 -5.20 16.19 -7.84
C ASP A 332 -6.21 15.07 -8.15
N VAL A 333 -6.02 13.95 -7.48
CA VAL A 333 -6.82 12.73 -7.67
C VAL A 333 -8.29 12.91 -7.29
N ARG A 334 -8.62 13.85 -6.38
CA ARG A 334 -10.01 14.10 -5.95
C ARG A 334 -10.82 14.86 -7.00
N THR A 335 -10.12 15.64 -7.83
CA THR A 335 -10.71 16.42 -8.93
C THR A 335 -10.38 15.82 -10.31
N HIS A 336 -9.67 14.69 -10.33
CA HIS A 336 -9.11 14.05 -11.52
C HIS A 336 -8.25 15.01 -12.37
N LYS A 337 -7.62 16.01 -11.74
CA LYS A 337 -6.66 16.87 -12.41
C LYS A 337 -5.43 16.03 -12.76
N GLN A 338 -5.13 15.95 -14.04
CA GLN A 338 -4.02 15.17 -14.57
C GLN A 338 -2.68 15.62 -13.98
N ALA A 339 -1.86 14.64 -13.60
CA ALA A 339 -0.49 14.83 -13.17
C ALA A 339 0.47 14.89 -14.36
N THR A 340 1.58 15.59 -14.20
CA THR A 340 2.67 15.71 -15.19
C THR A 340 4.02 15.28 -14.63
N THR A 341 4.18 15.30 -13.30
CA THR A 341 5.40 14.87 -12.61
C THR A 341 5.13 14.47 -11.16
N GLY A 342 5.91 13.52 -10.64
CA GLY A 342 6.00 13.29 -9.20
C GLY A 342 6.58 14.51 -8.50
N ILE A 343 6.17 14.70 -7.24
CA ILE A 343 6.67 15.76 -6.36
C ILE A 343 6.99 15.20 -4.97
N ALA A 344 7.84 15.90 -4.23
CA ALA A 344 8.13 15.59 -2.83
C ALA A 344 6.82 15.53 -2.02
N PRO A 345 6.69 14.57 -1.09
CA PRO A 345 5.41 14.28 -0.44
C PRO A 345 4.86 15.47 0.35
N GLU A 346 5.73 16.30 0.95
CA GLU A 346 5.35 17.50 1.71
C GLU A 346 4.85 18.67 0.84
N LEU A 347 5.01 18.59 -0.48
CA LEU A 347 4.49 19.55 -1.45
C LEU A 347 3.16 19.09 -2.09
N SER A 348 2.75 17.86 -1.78
CA SER A 348 1.52 17.24 -2.28
C SER A 348 0.36 17.40 -1.29
N ALA A 349 -0.81 16.86 -1.65
CA ALA A 349 -1.96 16.84 -0.76
C ALA A 349 -1.91 15.70 0.29
N ALA A 350 -0.85 14.87 0.31
CA ALA A 350 -0.73 13.67 1.15
C ALA A 350 -1.11 13.92 2.61
N GLY A 351 -0.54 14.95 3.23
CA GLY A 351 -0.81 15.29 4.64
C GLY A 351 -2.27 15.65 4.89
N SER A 352 -2.81 16.57 4.08
CA SER A 352 -4.21 17.00 4.20
C SER A 352 -5.23 15.88 3.94
N ILE A 353 -4.90 14.95 3.03
CA ILE A 353 -5.73 13.78 2.75
C ILE A 353 -5.68 12.81 3.94
N ALA A 354 -4.49 12.52 4.47
CA ALA A 354 -4.30 11.69 5.64
C ALA A 354 -5.10 12.23 6.84
N ASP A 355 -5.03 13.53 7.11
CA ASP A 355 -5.81 14.18 8.18
C ASP A 355 -7.31 13.99 8.01
N GLY A 356 -7.81 14.07 6.76
CA GLY A 356 -9.21 13.83 6.44
C GLY A 356 -9.67 12.41 6.80
N PHE A 357 -8.90 11.38 6.41
CA PHE A 357 -9.22 9.99 6.75
C PHE A 357 -9.04 9.72 8.24
N VAL A 358 -7.98 10.23 8.86
CA VAL A 358 -7.69 10.06 10.28
C VAL A 358 -8.73 10.74 11.15
N LYS A 359 -9.32 11.85 10.70
CA LYS A 359 -10.48 12.45 11.36
C LYS A 359 -11.68 11.50 11.38
N VAL A 360 -11.98 10.84 10.26
CA VAL A 360 -13.03 9.80 10.19
C VAL A 360 -12.66 8.61 11.07
N GLY A 361 -11.42 8.13 11.00
CA GLY A 361 -10.91 7.03 11.81
C GLY A 361 -11.05 7.31 13.31
N LYS A 362 -10.65 8.50 13.78
CA LYS A 362 -10.81 8.92 15.19
C LYS A 362 -12.28 8.94 15.63
N GLN A 363 -13.19 9.41 14.77
CA GLN A 363 -14.62 9.45 15.10
C GLN A 363 -15.22 8.05 15.35
N TYR A 364 -14.70 7.02 14.68
CA TYR A 364 -15.22 5.66 14.76
C TYR A 364 -14.24 4.65 15.39
N ASN A 365 -13.13 5.13 15.96
CA ASN A 365 -12.04 4.32 16.52
C ASN A 365 -11.49 3.26 15.54
N LEU A 366 -11.23 3.69 14.30
CA LEU A 366 -10.69 2.85 13.24
C LEU A 366 -9.25 3.26 12.88
N PRO A 367 -8.35 2.29 12.64
CA PRO A 367 -7.06 2.56 12.03
C PRO A 367 -7.22 3.01 10.56
N VAL A 368 -6.26 3.81 10.10
CA VAL A 368 -6.17 4.30 8.71
C VAL A 368 -4.85 3.82 8.12
N TRP A 369 -4.92 3.11 7.00
CA TRP A 369 -3.77 2.58 6.26
C TRP A 369 -3.68 3.23 4.88
N VAL A 370 -2.48 3.18 4.31
CA VAL A 370 -2.20 3.52 2.92
C VAL A 370 -1.52 2.33 2.27
N THR A 371 -2.26 1.56 1.47
CA THR A 371 -1.75 0.32 0.89
C THR A 371 -1.04 0.47 -0.44
N GLU A 372 -1.05 1.67 -1.01
CA GLU A 372 -0.24 2.01 -2.16
C GLU A 372 0.21 3.48 -2.13
N ALA A 373 1.51 3.66 -2.30
CA ALA A 373 2.19 4.91 -2.60
C ALA A 373 3.50 4.57 -3.32
N GLY A 374 4.11 5.53 -4.02
CA GLY A 374 5.39 5.27 -4.69
C GLY A 374 5.71 6.28 -5.77
N TYR A 375 6.83 6.03 -6.45
CA TYR A 375 7.34 6.86 -7.51
C TYR A 375 8.03 5.98 -8.55
N ASP A 376 7.83 6.30 -9.82
CA ASP A 376 8.61 5.73 -10.91
C ASP A 376 10.02 6.34 -10.96
N ILE A 377 10.93 5.69 -11.69
CA ILE A 377 12.25 6.26 -12.01
C ILE A 377 12.39 6.64 -13.49
N ASN A 378 11.48 6.18 -14.36
CA ASN A 378 11.51 6.52 -15.77
C ASN A 378 11.16 8.01 -15.99
N ALA A 379 12.01 8.73 -16.73
CA ALA A 379 11.84 10.16 -16.99
C ALA A 379 10.57 10.53 -17.79
N GLY A 380 9.97 9.58 -18.52
CA GLY A 380 8.73 9.76 -19.26
C GLY A 380 7.46 9.55 -18.43
N SER A 381 7.56 8.92 -17.25
CA SER A 381 6.40 8.72 -16.39
C SER A 381 5.99 10.01 -15.70
N TYR A 382 4.69 10.30 -15.62
CA TYR A 382 4.20 11.43 -14.83
C TYR A 382 4.27 11.17 -13.31
N GLN A 383 4.52 9.94 -12.87
CA GLN A 383 4.69 9.59 -11.46
C GLN A 383 6.18 9.53 -11.05
N ARG A 384 7.08 10.02 -11.91
CA ARG A 384 8.54 9.91 -11.72
C ARG A 384 9.07 10.70 -10.53
N ALA A 385 10.05 10.13 -9.85
CA ALA A 385 11.06 10.88 -9.11
C ALA A 385 11.97 11.64 -10.08
N ILE A 386 12.37 12.87 -9.73
CA ILE A 386 13.22 13.72 -10.56
C ILE A 386 14.65 13.77 -10.03
N ALA A 387 15.64 14.05 -10.87
CA ALA A 387 16.97 14.39 -10.40
C ALA A 387 16.95 15.75 -9.68
N ILE A 388 17.67 15.88 -8.56
CA ILE A 388 17.74 17.12 -7.77
C ILE A 388 19.20 17.44 -7.45
N GLY A 389 19.72 18.54 -8.00
CA GLY A 389 21.14 18.87 -7.87
C GLY A 389 22.03 17.75 -8.42
N SER A 390 22.90 17.18 -7.58
CA SER A 390 23.74 16.02 -7.92
C SER A 390 23.08 14.66 -7.68
N LYS A 391 21.86 14.61 -7.12
CA LYS A 391 21.14 13.36 -6.86
C LYS A 391 20.48 12.86 -8.13
N SER A 392 20.68 11.57 -8.43
CA SER A 392 19.95 10.88 -9.49
C SER A 392 18.48 10.65 -9.08
N ALA A 393 17.62 10.33 -10.06
CA ALA A 393 16.22 9.96 -9.79
C ALA A 393 16.10 8.79 -8.79
N LEU A 394 17.03 7.82 -8.81
CA LEU A 394 17.07 6.71 -7.85
C LEU A 394 17.30 7.19 -6.40
N ILE A 395 18.18 8.17 -6.20
CA ILE A 395 18.41 8.74 -4.86
C ILE A 395 17.23 9.61 -4.44
N THR A 396 16.65 10.39 -5.35
CA THR A 396 15.43 11.16 -5.06
C THR A 396 14.25 10.24 -4.71
N GLN A 397 14.08 9.11 -5.42
CA GLN A 397 13.07 8.11 -5.11
C GLN A 397 13.25 7.60 -3.67
N ALA A 398 14.49 7.31 -3.26
CA ALA A 398 14.80 6.86 -1.90
C ALA A 398 14.49 7.93 -0.83
N ASP A 399 14.86 9.19 -1.08
CA ASP A 399 14.54 10.31 -0.20
C ASP A 399 13.02 10.49 -0.07
N TRP A 400 12.29 10.50 -1.18
CA TRP A 400 10.84 10.73 -1.19
C TRP A 400 10.05 9.56 -0.59
N ILE A 401 10.49 8.31 -0.77
CA ILE A 401 9.89 7.14 -0.10
C ILE A 401 10.07 7.24 1.42
N LEU A 402 11.29 7.51 1.88
CA LEU A 402 11.55 7.67 3.32
C LEU A 402 10.77 8.85 3.91
N ARG A 403 10.70 9.97 3.19
CA ARG A 403 9.92 11.16 3.59
C ARG A 403 8.41 10.90 3.58
N THR A 404 7.91 10.07 2.67
CA THR A 404 6.49 9.64 2.65
C THR A 404 6.15 8.87 3.91
N CYS A 405 7.04 7.98 4.37
CA CYS A 405 6.87 7.25 5.64
C CYS A 405 6.76 8.22 6.83
N LEU A 406 7.71 9.15 6.92
CA LEU A 406 7.78 10.12 8.03
C LEU A 406 6.58 11.05 8.02
N LEU A 407 6.14 11.52 6.85
CA LEU A 407 4.90 12.29 6.69
C LEU A 407 3.70 11.51 7.21
N TYR A 408 3.46 10.29 6.73
CA TYR A 408 2.27 9.54 7.15
C TYR A 408 2.25 9.20 8.64
N MET A 409 3.41 8.97 9.27
CA MET A 409 3.48 8.85 10.73
C MET A 409 3.07 10.12 11.46
N ARG A 410 3.53 11.30 11.01
CA ARG A 410 3.12 12.60 11.57
C ARG A 410 1.61 12.79 11.51
N HIS A 411 0.98 12.32 10.43
CA HIS A 411 -0.45 12.39 10.22
C HIS A 411 -1.22 11.19 10.80
N ASN A 412 -0.60 10.34 11.62
CA ASN A 412 -1.27 9.24 12.35
C ASN A 412 -1.89 8.14 11.45
N VAL A 413 -1.31 7.92 10.27
CA VAL A 413 -1.50 6.69 9.49
C VAL A 413 -0.77 5.54 10.20
N GLN A 414 -1.39 4.35 10.21
CA GLN A 414 -0.94 3.22 11.02
C GLN A 414 -0.23 2.11 10.22
N SER A 415 -0.34 2.12 8.89
CA SER A 415 0.45 1.27 8.01
C SER A 415 0.60 1.88 6.62
N LEU A 416 1.76 1.68 6.00
CA LEU A 416 2.07 2.14 4.65
C LEU A 416 2.72 1.02 3.84
N TYR A 417 2.29 0.85 2.58
CA TYR A 417 2.86 -0.10 1.64
C TYR A 417 3.24 0.60 0.35
N PHE A 418 4.45 0.36 -0.13
CA PHE A 418 4.93 0.93 -1.39
C PHE A 418 4.58 0.04 -2.57
N TYR A 419 4.18 0.64 -3.69
CA TYR A 419 4.13 -0.02 -4.98
C TYR A 419 5.49 0.19 -5.65
N GLN A 420 6.35 -0.82 -5.82
CA GLN A 420 6.23 -2.24 -5.42
C GLN A 420 7.63 -2.89 -5.37
N LEU A 421 7.75 -4.21 -5.16
CA LEU A 421 9.06 -4.86 -5.03
C LEU A 421 9.93 -4.72 -6.30
N PHE A 422 9.42 -5.10 -7.46
CA PHE A 422 10.12 -5.02 -8.76
C PHE A 422 9.35 -4.18 -9.77
N ASP A 423 10.05 -3.63 -10.76
CA ASP A 423 9.40 -2.94 -11.88
C ASP A 423 8.40 -3.87 -12.58
N VAL A 424 7.22 -3.35 -12.96
CA VAL A 424 6.29 -4.08 -13.86
C VAL A 424 6.98 -4.29 -15.21
N THR A 425 7.63 -3.26 -15.71
CA THR A 425 8.38 -3.28 -16.96
C THR A 425 9.48 -2.24 -16.89
N ALA A 426 10.74 -2.71 -16.85
CA ALA A 426 11.91 -1.84 -16.84
C ALA A 426 11.88 -0.85 -18.03
N ASP A 427 12.39 0.36 -17.80
CA ASP A 427 12.52 1.43 -18.80
C ASP A 427 11.24 1.85 -19.53
N ASN A 428 10.06 1.52 -19.00
CA ASN A 428 8.78 1.90 -19.59
C ASN A 428 8.28 3.26 -19.03
N PRO A 429 7.87 4.22 -19.88
CA PRO A 429 7.36 5.52 -19.43
C PRO A 429 5.92 5.49 -18.90
N THR A 430 5.24 4.33 -18.96
CA THR A 430 3.90 4.17 -18.40
C THR A 430 3.95 4.34 -16.88
N GLN A 431 2.94 5.01 -16.33
CA GLN A 431 2.77 5.14 -14.88
C GLN A 431 2.94 3.80 -14.16
N TYR A 432 3.62 3.83 -13.03
CA TYR A 432 3.91 2.72 -12.13
C TYR A 432 4.80 1.61 -12.70
N ALA A 433 5.19 1.69 -13.99
CA ALA A 433 5.94 0.63 -14.62
C ALA A 433 7.37 0.46 -14.05
N THR A 434 7.93 1.54 -13.49
CA THR A 434 9.30 1.58 -12.96
C THR A 434 9.35 1.98 -11.48
N SER A 435 8.32 1.61 -10.72
CA SER A 435 8.20 1.93 -9.29
C SER A 435 8.86 0.89 -8.36
N GLY A 436 9.59 -0.08 -8.91
CA GLY A 436 10.26 -1.14 -8.16
C GLY A 436 11.29 -0.60 -7.15
N LEU A 437 11.40 -1.25 -5.99
CA LEU A 437 12.40 -0.94 -4.95
C LEU A 437 13.58 -1.93 -4.93
N ALA A 438 13.56 -2.92 -5.82
CA ALA A 438 14.64 -3.86 -6.06
C ALA A 438 14.82 -4.11 -7.56
N GLU A 439 15.98 -4.65 -7.93
CA GLU A 439 16.33 -5.00 -9.30
C GLU A 439 17.25 -6.23 -9.32
N GLY A 440 16.79 -7.30 -9.98
CA GLY A 440 17.42 -8.60 -9.87
C GLY A 440 17.51 -9.04 -8.41
N ILE A 441 18.72 -9.38 -7.95
CA ILE A 441 18.98 -9.80 -6.56
C ILE A 441 19.46 -8.64 -5.66
N LYS A 442 19.31 -7.39 -6.10
CA LYS A 442 19.83 -6.20 -5.40
C LYS A 442 18.71 -5.27 -4.98
N ARG A 443 18.87 -4.67 -3.81
CA ARG A 443 18.06 -3.53 -3.37
C ARG A 443 18.38 -2.31 -4.21
N ARG A 444 17.37 -1.49 -4.51
CA ARG A 444 17.58 -0.10 -4.90
C ARG A 444 17.80 0.77 -3.65
N PRO A 445 18.32 2.00 -3.79
CA PRO A 445 18.59 2.88 -2.65
C PRO A 445 17.39 3.06 -1.71
N ALA A 446 16.16 3.06 -2.22
CA ALA A 446 14.95 3.13 -1.41
C ALA A 446 14.82 1.96 -0.42
N ALA A 447 15.05 0.72 -0.87
CA ALA A 447 15.02 -0.46 -0.01
C ALA A 447 16.20 -0.49 0.98
N ASP A 448 17.37 0.04 0.59
CA ASP A 448 18.48 0.25 1.54
C ASP A 448 18.09 1.22 2.66
N TYR A 449 17.46 2.34 2.31
CA TYR A 449 17.05 3.36 3.29
C TYR A 449 15.98 2.82 4.24
N ILE A 450 15.03 2.03 3.73
CA ILE A 450 14.02 1.34 4.53
C ILE A 450 14.68 0.34 5.50
N LEU A 451 15.56 -0.53 5.01
CA LEU A 451 16.28 -1.51 5.85
C LEU A 451 17.06 -0.82 6.97
N GLN A 452 17.83 0.21 6.61
CA GLN A 452 18.65 0.98 7.53
C GLN A 452 17.82 1.68 8.61
N THR A 453 16.73 2.32 8.20
CA THR A 453 15.84 3.04 9.13
C THR A 453 15.09 2.09 10.04
N THR A 454 14.66 0.94 9.52
CA THR A 454 14.05 -0.14 10.32
C THR A 454 15.01 -0.64 11.40
N LYS A 455 16.27 -0.92 11.04
CA LYS A 455 17.31 -1.35 11.99
C LYS A 455 17.60 -0.30 13.05
N LEU A 456 17.64 0.98 12.68
CA LEU A 456 17.96 2.07 13.60
C LEU A 456 16.82 2.36 14.58
N MET A 457 15.60 2.52 14.06
CA MET A 457 14.50 3.09 14.82
C MET A 457 13.11 2.51 14.48
N GLY A 458 13.03 1.29 13.94
CA GLY A 458 11.77 0.66 13.57
C GLY A 458 10.76 0.50 14.72
N SER A 459 11.22 0.46 15.98
CA SER A 459 10.36 0.41 17.19
C SER A 459 9.97 1.79 17.74
N TYR A 460 10.44 2.88 17.13
CA TYR A 460 10.13 4.22 17.61
C TYR A 460 8.76 4.67 17.11
N THR A 461 8.12 5.52 17.88
CA THR A 461 6.82 6.12 17.60
C THR A 461 6.97 7.63 17.44
N TYR A 462 6.15 8.24 16.58
CA TYR A 462 6.16 9.69 16.43
C TYR A 462 5.64 10.36 17.71
N SER A 463 6.35 11.39 18.18
CA SER A 463 5.96 12.18 19.35
C SER A 463 5.44 13.56 18.95
N GLN A 464 6.26 14.36 18.26
CA GLN A 464 5.94 15.75 17.93
C GLN A 464 6.87 16.31 16.86
N THR A 465 6.48 17.43 16.25
CA THR A 465 7.32 18.23 15.35
C THR A 465 7.70 19.52 16.06
N ILE A 466 9.00 19.80 16.20
CA ILE A 466 9.53 20.94 16.96
C ILE A 466 10.04 22.08 16.08
N ASN A 467 10.15 21.86 14.76
CA ASN A 467 10.45 22.90 13.78
C ASN A 467 9.89 22.52 12.40
N ALA A 468 9.48 23.51 11.61
CA ALA A 468 8.85 23.29 10.31
C ALA A 468 9.78 23.47 9.10
N ASP A 469 10.88 24.22 9.24
CA ASP A 469 11.86 24.43 8.16
C ASP A 469 13.26 24.78 8.71
N PRO A 470 14.24 23.85 8.66
CA PRO A 470 14.07 22.44 8.27
C PRO A 470 13.06 21.72 9.17
N LEU A 471 12.36 20.72 8.64
CA LEU A 471 11.47 19.90 9.45
C LEU A 471 12.31 19.16 10.51
N VAL A 472 11.86 19.21 11.76
CA VAL A 472 12.48 18.48 12.87
C VAL A 472 11.41 17.73 13.66
N ASP A 473 11.42 16.41 13.49
CA ASP A 473 10.51 15.50 14.17
C ASP A 473 11.21 14.80 15.33
N VAL A 474 10.45 14.51 16.37
CA VAL A 474 10.89 13.78 17.55
C VAL A 474 10.17 12.45 17.60
N TYR A 475 10.95 11.38 17.74
CA TYR A 475 10.47 10.02 17.88
C TYR A 475 10.98 9.42 19.18
N VAL A 476 10.16 8.56 19.80
CA VAL A 476 10.47 7.96 21.11
C VAL A 476 10.33 6.44 21.11
N SER A 477 11.21 5.76 21.85
CA SER A 477 11.12 4.34 22.17
C SER A 477 11.58 4.11 23.61
N GLY A 478 10.63 3.95 24.53
CA GLY A 478 10.92 3.96 25.96
C GLY A 478 11.51 5.32 26.39
N LYS A 479 12.73 5.31 26.93
CA LYS A 479 13.47 6.53 27.32
C LYS A 479 14.35 7.10 26.20
N LYS A 480 14.46 6.41 25.06
CA LYS A 480 15.28 6.85 23.94
C LYS A 480 14.52 7.88 23.09
N THR A 481 15.24 8.89 22.63
CA THR A 481 14.73 9.95 21.76
C THR A 481 15.58 9.99 20.50
N MET A 482 14.91 10.01 19.34
CA MET A 482 15.52 10.18 18.04
C MET A 482 14.96 11.44 17.39
N TYR A 483 15.82 12.34 16.95
CA TYR A 483 15.43 13.51 16.16
C TYR A 483 15.65 13.21 14.68
N VAL A 484 14.66 13.50 13.84
CA VAL A 484 14.77 13.34 12.38
C VAL A 484 14.67 14.71 11.75
N LEU A 485 15.70 15.09 11.00
CA LEU A 485 15.80 16.40 10.37
C LEU A 485 15.82 16.24 8.85
N THR A 486 14.99 17.01 8.16
CA THR A 486 14.98 17.06 6.69
C THR A 486 14.54 18.43 6.19
N ILE A 487 14.97 18.82 5.00
CA ILE A 487 14.40 19.95 4.28
C ILE A 487 13.18 19.45 3.48
N PRO A 488 11.95 19.91 3.80
CA PRO A 488 10.72 19.42 3.18
C PRO A 488 10.45 20.11 1.83
N ASP A 489 11.43 20.12 0.93
CA ASP A 489 11.28 20.62 -0.44
C ASP A 489 11.95 19.69 -1.48
N GLN A 490 12.10 20.16 -2.72
CA GLN A 490 12.71 19.45 -3.85
C GLN A 490 13.61 20.37 -4.69
N LYS A 491 14.29 21.33 -4.04
CA LYS A 491 15.12 22.38 -4.64
C LYS A 491 16.63 22.10 -4.55
N GLY A 492 17.04 21.01 -3.93
CA GLY A 492 18.44 20.67 -3.65
C GLY A 492 19.05 21.53 -2.54
N ARG A 493 18.22 22.05 -1.63
CA ARG A 493 18.68 22.99 -0.60
C ARG A 493 19.50 22.28 0.47
N THR A 494 20.53 22.97 0.94
CA THR A 494 21.27 22.65 2.17
C THR A 494 21.08 23.78 3.17
N GLY A 495 20.84 23.44 4.42
CA GLY A 495 20.68 24.37 5.52
C GLY A 495 21.42 23.92 6.76
N THR A 496 21.28 24.69 7.83
CA THR A 496 21.82 24.35 9.14
C THR A 496 20.73 24.56 10.19
N TYR A 497 20.62 23.63 11.14
CA TYR A 497 19.77 23.76 12.32
C TYR A 497 20.60 23.58 13.59
N THR A 498 20.31 24.39 14.62
CA THR A 498 20.90 24.20 15.95
C THR A 498 19.91 23.41 16.80
N LEU A 499 20.15 22.11 16.92
CA LEU A 499 19.32 21.20 17.68
C LEU A 499 19.66 21.30 19.17
N ASP A 500 18.65 21.58 20.00
CA ASP A 500 18.78 21.55 21.46
C ASP A 500 18.51 20.12 21.94
N LEU A 501 19.54 19.46 22.46
CA LEU A 501 19.47 18.09 23.00
C LEU A 501 19.24 18.08 24.51
N GLY A 502 19.17 19.24 25.15
CA GLY A 502 19.05 19.40 26.59
C GLY A 502 20.39 19.61 27.30
N ARG A 503 20.33 20.31 28.43
CA ARG A 503 21.50 20.53 29.31
C ARG A 503 22.05 19.19 29.80
N GLY A 504 23.37 19.04 29.80
CA GLY A 504 24.06 17.82 30.23
C GLY A 504 24.38 16.86 29.09
N VAL A 505 23.89 17.08 27.87
CA VAL A 505 24.33 16.31 26.69
C VAL A 505 25.64 16.89 26.16
N SER A 506 26.67 16.05 26.07
CA SER A 506 28.02 16.44 25.62
C SER A 506 28.36 15.97 24.20
N SER A 507 27.63 15.00 23.66
CA SER A 507 27.80 14.55 22.28
C SER A 507 26.49 14.07 21.67
N ALA A 508 26.50 13.80 20.37
CA ALA A 508 25.40 13.18 19.66
C ALA A 508 25.93 12.33 18.52
N THR A 509 25.19 11.27 18.19
CA THR A 509 25.45 10.47 16.99
C THR A 509 24.51 10.93 15.90
N ILE A 510 25.07 11.29 14.75
CA ILE A 510 24.33 11.61 13.52
C ILE A 510 24.42 10.39 12.61
N TYR A 511 23.27 9.85 12.21
CA TYR A 511 23.13 8.75 11.27
C TYR A 511 22.64 9.29 9.92
N THR A 512 23.29 8.89 8.84
CA THR A 512 22.92 9.29 7.47
C THR A 512 22.71 8.06 6.60
N PRO A 513 21.55 7.93 5.92
CA PRO A 513 21.28 6.86 4.98
C PRO A 513 22.34 6.75 3.88
N THR A 514 22.76 5.53 3.54
CA THR A 514 23.83 5.28 2.57
C THR A 514 23.40 4.22 1.55
N ALA A 515 23.29 4.58 0.27
CA ALA A 515 22.92 3.64 -0.77
C ALA A 515 23.95 2.49 -0.90
N GLY A 516 23.48 1.27 -1.15
CA GLY A 516 24.30 0.07 -1.29
C GLY A 516 24.83 -0.50 0.03
N ALA A 517 24.34 -0.03 1.18
CA ALA A 517 24.79 -0.47 2.49
C ALA A 517 23.66 -1.05 3.35
N ASP A 518 24.03 -1.89 4.31
CA ASP A 518 23.12 -2.53 5.25
C ASP A 518 22.83 -1.68 6.51
N ALA A 519 23.63 -0.63 6.72
CA ALA A 519 23.58 0.27 7.85
C ALA A 519 23.87 1.71 7.41
N MET A 520 23.28 2.68 8.12
CA MET A 520 23.60 4.10 7.96
C MET A 520 25.07 4.37 8.31
N THR A 521 25.66 5.38 7.67
CA THR A 521 26.91 5.97 8.18
C THR A 521 26.65 6.68 9.50
N LYS A 522 27.64 6.67 10.41
CA LYS A 522 27.50 7.23 11.76
C LYS A 522 28.66 8.17 12.04
N THR A 523 28.35 9.37 12.52
CA THR A 523 29.36 10.35 12.93
C THR A 523 29.01 10.87 14.33
N THR A 524 29.98 10.84 15.25
CA THR A 524 29.81 11.46 16.57
C THR A 524 30.28 12.90 16.53
N SER A 525 29.46 13.81 17.04
CA SER A 525 29.77 15.24 17.13
C SER A 525 29.62 15.73 18.56
N ALA A 526 30.49 16.67 18.96
CA ALA A 526 30.39 17.31 20.25
C ALA A 526 29.17 18.25 20.30
N ALA A 527 28.46 18.23 21.42
CA ALA A 527 27.38 19.16 21.71
C ALA A 527 27.91 20.26 22.64
N ALA A 528 27.85 21.51 22.20
CA ALA A 528 28.29 22.66 22.99
C ALA A 528 27.12 23.15 23.85
N ALA A 529 27.24 23.03 25.17
CA ALA A 529 26.18 23.38 26.13
C ALA A 529 24.82 22.72 25.80
N GLY A 530 24.84 21.44 25.39
CA GLY A 530 23.64 20.69 25.00
C GLY A 530 23.11 21.00 23.59
N LYS A 531 23.80 21.84 22.81
CA LYS A 531 23.37 22.21 21.45
C LYS A 531 24.29 21.61 20.38
N LEU A 532 23.68 21.07 19.34
CA LEU A 532 24.35 20.48 18.19
C LEU A 532 24.00 21.26 16.91
N LYS A 533 25.02 21.69 16.17
CA LYS A 533 24.84 22.28 14.83
C LYS A 533 24.78 21.14 13.81
N VAL A 534 23.64 20.98 13.15
CA VAL A 534 23.38 19.92 12.16
C VAL A 534 23.24 20.52 10.77
N THR A 535 23.98 20.00 9.79
CA THR A 535 23.75 20.29 8.37
C THR A 535 22.56 19.47 7.90
N VAL A 536 21.55 20.12 7.35
CA VAL A 536 20.30 19.47 6.92
C VAL A 536 20.13 19.62 5.41
N THR A 537 19.72 18.55 4.75
CA THR A 537 19.38 18.52 3.32
C THR A 537 18.01 17.88 3.15
N GLU A 538 17.56 17.67 1.91
CA GLU A 538 16.36 16.88 1.61
C GLU A 538 16.49 15.38 1.92
N THR A 539 17.71 14.86 2.11
CA THR A 539 17.90 13.50 2.63
C THR A 539 17.77 13.57 4.15
N PRO A 540 16.85 12.79 4.76
CA PRO A 540 16.69 12.77 6.20
C PRO A 540 17.98 12.36 6.93
N VAL A 541 18.31 13.08 8.00
CA VAL A 541 19.36 12.70 8.95
C VAL A 541 18.74 12.42 10.32
N PHE A 542 19.32 11.48 11.05
CA PHE A 542 18.81 11.00 12.33
C PHE A 542 19.82 11.34 13.42
N VAL A 543 19.38 11.91 14.53
CA VAL A 543 20.25 12.36 15.62
C VAL A 543 19.79 11.74 16.94
N GLU A 544 20.71 11.05 17.61
CA GLU A 544 20.51 10.47 18.94
C GLU A 544 21.50 11.14 19.91
N ALA A 545 21.00 11.64 21.04
CA ALA A 545 21.84 12.23 22.08
C ALA A 545 22.78 11.18 22.70
N GLY A 546 24.02 11.57 23.00
CA GLY A 546 25.04 10.72 23.60
C GLY A 546 25.84 11.45 24.68
N GLY A 547 26.47 10.67 25.57
CA GLY A 547 27.24 11.21 26.70
C GLY A 547 26.38 11.93 27.74
N GLN A 548 26.88 12.00 28.97
CA GLN A 548 26.35 12.88 30.02
C GLN A 548 27.53 13.65 30.57
N VAL A 549 27.39 14.96 30.73
CA VAL A 549 28.32 15.77 31.53
C VAL A 549 28.07 15.40 32.98
N GLN A 550 29.09 14.86 33.66
CA GLN A 550 29.06 14.60 35.10
C GLN A 550 28.97 15.91 35.89
#